data_AF-A0A2M7NXE5-F1
#
_entry.id   AF-A0A2M7NXE5-F1
#
_cell.length_a   1.000
_cell.length_b   1.000
_cell.length_c   1.000
_cell.angle_alpha   90.00
_cell.angle_beta   90.00
_cell.angle_gamma   90.00
#
_symmetry.space_group_name_H-M   'P 1'
#
loop_
_entity.id
_entity.type
_entity.pdbx_description
1 polymer ?
#
loop_
_entity_poly.entity_id
_entity_poly.type
_entity_poly.pdbx_seq_one_letter_code
_entity_poly.pdbx_strand_id
1 'polypeptide(L)'
;MKRKSGFFRKFFLVMILISVIPLFFMGLRAVIINTKLSGNVEKISSNSLETAILDKQNRLSEWMAGSIDDYFSGLLRNVPRMAENISAKNMNSEQRRRIMIMEYNTGREFLALAILENPRKARMRIPDDWKHNADSVAKLAAGNPKFAFSEVYFIGEAPVIDFIYRLVGGEYLYIA
;
A
#
# COMPACT_ATOMS: atom_id res chain seq x y z
N MET A 1 -37.21 -89.25 -8.91
CA MET A 1 -36.97 -87.81 -9.21
C MET A 1 -36.29 -87.14 -8.04
N LYS A 2 -35.00 -86.75 -8.14
CA LYS A 2 -34.37 -85.76 -7.24
C LYS A 2 -32.97 -85.39 -7.76
N ARG A 3 -32.65 -84.08 -7.65
CA ARG A 3 -31.32 -83.43 -7.69
C ARG A 3 -30.64 -83.21 -9.06
N LYS A 4 -31.19 -82.32 -9.90
CA LYS A 4 -30.41 -81.62 -10.96
C LYS A 4 -30.36 -80.07 -10.84
N SER A 5 -31.05 -79.47 -9.85
CA SER A 5 -31.14 -78.00 -9.73
C SER A 5 -30.03 -77.31 -8.92
N GLY A 6 -29.17 -78.05 -8.22
CA GLY A 6 -28.13 -77.48 -7.36
C GLY A 6 -26.86 -77.02 -8.09
N PHE A 7 -26.53 -77.65 -9.22
CA PHE A 7 -25.28 -77.38 -9.94
C PHE A 7 -25.38 -76.10 -10.78
N PHE A 8 -26.48 -75.92 -11.50
CA PHE A 8 -26.74 -74.71 -12.30
C PHE A 8 -26.76 -73.45 -11.43
N ARG A 9 -27.40 -73.52 -10.26
CA ARG A 9 -27.48 -72.38 -9.32
C ARG A 9 -26.11 -72.00 -8.75
N LYS A 10 -25.26 -72.98 -8.43
CA LYS A 10 -23.88 -72.74 -7.97
C LYS A 10 -22.99 -72.18 -9.09
N PHE A 11 -23.12 -72.70 -10.31
CA PHE A 11 -22.36 -72.24 -11.47
C PHE A 11 -22.70 -70.78 -11.84
N PHE A 12 -23.99 -70.44 -11.84
CA PHE A 12 -24.44 -69.06 -12.08
C PHE A 12 -23.93 -68.09 -11.03
N LEU A 13 -23.90 -68.51 -9.75
CA LEU A 13 -23.41 -67.68 -8.65
C LEU A 13 -21.91 -67.39 -8.79
N VAL A 14 -21.13 -68.38 -9.22
CA VAL A 14 -19.68 -68.23 -9.47
C VAL A 14 -19.45 -67.31 -10.67
N MET A 15 -20.20 -67.45 -11.75
CA MET A 15 -20.10 -66.53 -12.90
C MET A 15 -20.43 -65.08 -12.53
N ILE A 16 -21.50 -64.85 -11.76
CA ILE A 16 -21.85 -63.51 -11.28
C ILE A 16 -20.74 -62.95 -10.38
N LEU A 17 -20.18 -63.74 -9.47
CA LEU A 17 -19.07 -63.31 -8.61
C LEU A 17 -17.83 -62.93 -9.42
N ILE A 18 -17.47 -63.73 -10.43
CA ILE A 18 -16.30 -63.47 -11.30
C ILE A 18 -16.52 -62.24 -12.19
N SER A 19 -17.77 -61.91 -12.57
CA SER A 19 -18.04 -60.71 -13.37
C SER A 19 -18.20 -59.45 -12.53
N VAL A 20 -18.88 -59.52 -11.38
CA VAL A 20 -19.24 -58.35 -10.57
C VAL A 20 -18.07 -57.87 -9.73
N ILE A 21 -17.25 -58.77 -9.17
CA ILE A 21 -16.14 -58.38 -8.31
C ILE A 21 -15.11 -57.54 -9.07
N PRO A 22 -14.62 -57.93 -10.27
CA PRO A 22 -13.66 -57.12 -11.02
C PRO A 22 -14.23 -55.77 -11.46
N LEU A 23 -15.51 -55.73 -11.86
CA LEU A 23 -16.20 -54.48 -12.19
C LEU A 23 -16.30 -53.54 -10.99
N PHE A 24 -16.60 -54.06 -9.82
CA PHE A 24 -16.66 -53.29 -8.57
C PHE A 24 -15.29 -52.72 -8.19
N PHE A 25 -14.22 -53.54 -8.27
CA PHE A 25 -12.86 -53.06 -8.01
C PHE A 25 -12.38 -52.04 -9.05
N MET A 26 -12.75 -52.19 -10.33
CA MET A 26 -12.46 -51.17 -11.35
C MET A 26 -13.19 -49.85 -11.07
N GLY A 27 -14.48 -49.89 -10.69
CA GLY A 27 -15.25 -48.71 -10.30
C GLY A 27 -14.64 -48.00 -9.09
N LEU A 28 -14.26 -48.76 -8.05
CA LEU A 28 -13.63 -48.21 -6.85
C LEU A 28 -12.28 -47.55 -7.17
N ARG A 29 -11.46 -48.17 -8.03
CA ARG A 29 -10.18 -47.62 -8.46
C ARG A 29 -10.36 -46.33 -9.26
N ALA A 30 -11.35 -46.28 -10.15
CA ALA A 30 -11.68 -45.07 -10.90
C ALA A 30 -12.09 -43.91 -9.99
N VAL A 31 -12.93 -44.18 -8.97
CA VAL A 31 -13.34 -43.17 -7.98
C VAL A 31 -12.15 -42.67 -7.17
N ILE A 32 -11.26 -43.56 -6.71
CA ILE A 32 -10.05 -43.18 -5.94
C ILE A 32 -9.08 -42.36 -6.80
N ILE A 33 -8.92 -42.70 -8.08
CA ILE A 33 -8.08 -41.93 -8.99
C ILE A 33 -8.69 -40.54 -9.20
N ASN A 34 -10.00 -40.44 -9.38
CA ASN A 34 -10.67 -39.18 -9.64
C ASN A 34 -10.66 -38.25 -8.41
N THR A 35 -10.85 -38.79 -7.20
CA THR A 35 -10.74 -38.01 -5.96
C THR A 35 -9.30 -37.54 -5.69
N LYS A 36 -8.29 -38.36 -6.00
CA LYS A 36 -6.88 -37.95 -5.93
C LYS A 36 -6.53 -36.89 -6.97
N LEU A 37 -7.03 -37.00 -8.21
CA LEU A 37 -6.84 -35.96 -9.22
C LEU A 37 -7.53 -34.66 -8.83
N SER A 38 -8.79 -34.72 -8.36
CA SER A 38 -9.53 -33.54 -7.91
C SER A 38 -8.82 -32.81 -6.78
N GLY A 39 -8.38 -33.54 -5.74
CA GLY A 39 -7.64 -32.93 -4.62
C GLY A 39 -6.27 -32.37 -5.02
N ASN A 40 -5.60 -32.96 -6.00
CA ASN A 40 -4.33 -32.43 -6.52
C ASN A 40 -4.53 -31.17 -7.39
N VAL A 41 -5.57 -31.14 -8.23
CA VAL A 41 -5.92 -29.97 -9.04
C VAL A 41 -6.33 -28.80 -8.14
N GLU A 42 -7.10 -29.07 -7.09
CA GLU A 42 -7.53 -28.05 -6.13
C GLU A 42 -6.35 -27.47 -5.34
N LYS A 43 -5.41 -28.32 -4.90
CA LYS A 43 -4.17 -27.87 -4.25
C LYS A 43 -3.28 -27.05 -5.19
N ILE A 44 -3.07 -27.50 -6.42
CA ILE A 44 -2.26 -26.78 -7.42
C ILE A 44 -2.91 -25.42 -7.76
N SER A 45 -4.24 -25.39 -7.91
CA SER A 45 -4.99 -24.16 -8.16
C SER A 45 -4.95 -23.19 -6.97
N SER A 46 -5.00 -23.69 -5.73
CA SER A 46 -4.91 -22.84 -4.55
C SER A 46 -3.52 -22.23 -4.38
N ASN A 47 -2.46 -23.03 -4.58
CA ASN A 47 -1.08 -22.56 -4.47
C ASN A 47 -0.71 -21.58 -5.59
N SER A 48 -1.25 -21.76 -6.80
CA SER A 48 -1.02 -20.82 -7.91
C SER A 48 -1.78 -19.51 -7.69
N LEU A 49 -2.99 -19.56 -7.15
CA LEU A 49 -3.76 -18.37 -6.78
C LEU A 49 -3.09 -17.61 -5.62
N GLU A 50 -2.62 -18.32 -4.59
CA GLU A 50 -1.89 -17.74 -3.46
C GLU A 50 -0.61 -17.05 -3.93
N THR A 51 0.20 -17.73 -4.76
CA THR A 51 1.41 -17.15 -5.36
C THR A 51 1.08 -15.92 -6.22
N ALA A 52 -0.01 -15.95 -6.99
CA ALA A 52 -0.42 -14.80 -7.82
C ALA A 52 -0.92 -13.61 -6.98
N ILE A 53 -1.59 -13.87 -5.86
CA ILE A 53 -2.02 -12.84 -4.90
C ILE A 53 -0.78 -12.22 -4.24
N LEU A 54 0.16 -13.03 -3.78
CA LEU A 54 1.41 -12.57 -3.17
C LEU A 54 2.25 -11.75 -4.16
N ASP A 55 2.38 -12.19 -5.41
CA ASP A 55 3.10 -11.44 -6.45
C ASP A 55 2.43 -10.09 -6.74
N LYS A 56 1.08 -10.04 -6.79
CA LYS A 56 0.35 -8.78 -6.91
C LYS A 56 0.53 -7.87 -5.70
N GLN A 57 0.51 -8.41 -4.48
CA GLN A 57 0.74 -7.63 -3.26
C GLN A 57 2.16 -7.07 -3.20
N ASN A 58 3.16 -7.87 -3.60
CA ASN A 58 4.55 -7.42 -3.67
C ASN A 58 4.73 -6.31 -4.70
N ARG A 59 4.23 -6.48 -5.93
CA ARG A 59 4.28 -5.43 -6.95
C ARG A 59 3.56 -4.15 -6.53
N LEU A 60 2.42 -4.28 -5.86
CA LEU A 60 1.71 -3.13 -5.30
C LEU A 60 2.56 -2.42 -4.24
N SER A 61 3.20 -3.18 -3.36
CA SER A 61 4.05 -2.65 -2.30
C SER A 61 5.30 -1.97 -2.87
N GLU A 62 5.94 -2.57 -3.87
CA GLU A 62 7.06 -1.97 -4.60
C GLU A 62 6.65 -0.69 -5.33
N TRP A 63 5.51 -0.70 -6.01
CA TRP A 63 5.00 0.48 -6.69
C TRP A 63 4.64 1.61 -5.71
N MET A 64 4.03 1.27 -4.56
CA MET A 64 3.74 2.24 -3.50
C MET A 64 5.04 2.80 -2.91
N ALA A 65 6.03 1.95 -2.64
CA ALA A 65 7.33 2.39 -2.13
C ALA A 65 8.03 3.32 -3.14
N GLY A 66 8.03 2.97 -4.42
CA GLY A 66 8.60 3.81 -5.48
C GLY A 66 7.87 5.16 -5.60
N SER A 67 6.54 5.15 -5.54
CA SER A 67 5.74 6.39 -5.60
C SER A 67 6.00 7.31 -4.40
N ILE A 68 6.16 6.73 -3.21
CA ILE A 68 6.53 7.47 -1.99
C ILE A 68 7.94 8.05 -2.11
N ASP A 69 8.90 7.27 -2.60
CA ASP A 69 10.28 7.70 -2.79
C ASP A 69 10.40 8.83 -3.82
N ASP A 70 9.66 8.74 -4.93
CA ASP A 70 9.57 9.79 -5.95
C ASP A 70 8.97 11.09 -5.38
N TYR A 71 7.91 10.98 -4.57
CA TYR A 71 7.29 12.13 -3.91
C TYR A 71 8.28 12.86 -2.98
N PHE A 72 8.94 12.12 -2.08
CA PHE A 72 9.89 12.72 -1.16
C PHE A 72 11.15 13.24 -1.85
N SER A 73 11.63 12.55 -2.89
CA SER A 73 12.73 13.01 -3.72
C SER A 73 12.38 14.32 -4.44
N GLY A 74 11.14 14.44 -4.94
CA GLY A 74 10.60 15.67 -5.51
C GLY A 74 10.57 16.83 -4.51
N LEU A 75 10.04 16.59 -3.31
CA LEU A 75 10.04 17.56 -2.22
C LEU A 75 11.47 18.01 -1.86
N LEU A 76 12.38 17.07 -1.61
CA LEU A 76 13.76 17.37 -1.23
C LEU A 76 14.53 18.13 -2.32
N ARG A 77 14.15 17.98 -3.59
CA ARG A 77 14.73 18.73 -4.71
C ARG A 77 14.12 20.13 -4.86
N ASN A 78 12.81 20.25 -4.70
CA ASN A 78 12.07 21.49 -5.01
C ASN A 78 12.03 22.46 -3.84
N VAL A 79 11.89 21.96 -2.61
CA VAL A 79 11.80 22.78 -1.39
C VAL A 79 13.02 23.66 -1.20
N PRO A 80 14.29 23.21 -1.34
CA PRO A 80 15.44 24.10 -1.17
C PRO A 80 15.39 25.28 -2.15
N ARG A 81 14.99 25.04 -3.40
CA ARG A 81 14.82 26.10 -4.41
C ARG A 81 13.72 27.07 -4.02
N MET A 82 12.59 26.55 -3.54
CA MET A 82 11.49 27.37 -3.04
C MET A 82 11.92 28.21 -1.83
N ALA A 83 12.66 27.61 -0.89
CA ALA A 83 13.22 28.27 0.28
C ALA A 83 14.20 29.39 -0.10
N GLU A 84 15.06 29.19 -1.08
CA GLU A 84 15.95 30.22 -1.63
C GLU A 84 15.17 31.38 -2.23
N ASN A 85 14.14 31.10 -3.04
CA ASN A 85 13.28 32.11 -3.63
C ASN A 85 12.56 32.95 -2.56
N ILE A 86 12.03 32.29 -1.52
CA ILE A 86 11.31 32.95 -0.41
C ILE A 86 12.26 33.76 0.49
N SER A 87 13.50 33.29 0.69
CA SER A 87 14.49 33.91 1.58
C SER A 87 15.45 34.89 0.90
N ALA A 88 15.24 35.19 -0.38
CA ALA A 88 16.10 36.09 -1.15
C ALA A 88 16.26 37.47 -0.47
N LYS A 89 17.52 37.93 -0.43
CA LYS A 89 17.93 39.20 0.19
C LYS A 89 17.24 40.35 -0.56
N ASN A 90 16.57 41.25 0.18
CA ASN A 90 15.80 42.41 -0.31
C ASN A 90 14.34 42.15 -0.71
N MET A 91 13.75 41.00 -0.36
CA MET A 91 12.34 40.74 -0.62
C MET A 91 11.43 41.37 0.45
N ASN A 92 10.41 42.11 0.04
CA ASN A 92 9.39 42.62 0.97
C ASN A 92 8.33 41.53 1.29
N SER A 93 7.54 41.73 2.35
CA SER A 93 6.55 40.74 2.81
C SER A 93 5.49 40.40 1.75
N GLU A 94 5.05 41.38 0.96
CA GLU A 94 4.04 41.20 -0.09
C GLU A 94 4.57 40.42 -1.30
N GLN A 95 5.83 40.66 -1.69
CA GLN A 95 6.51 39.87 -2.72
C GLN A 95 6.69 38.44 -2.26
N ARG A 96 7.14 38.25 -1.02
CA ARG A 96 7.29 36.93 -0.40
C ARG A 96 5.96 36.17 -0.39
N ARG A 97 4.87 36.82 0.00
CA ARG A 97 3.52 36.24 -0.04
C ARG A 97 3.11 35.83 -1.45
N ARG A 98 3.33 36.70 -2.45
CA ARG A 98 3.02 36.39 -3.85
C ARG A 98 3.78 35.18 -4.37
N ILE A 99 5.06 35.04 -4.04
CA ILE A 99 5.85 33.86 -4.42
C ILE A 99 5.29 32.62 -3.75
N MET A 100 5.03 32.64 -2.44
CA MET A 100 4.45 31.48 -1.77
C MET A 100 3.08 31.09 -2.35
N ILE A 101 2.22 32.06 -2.71
CA ILE A 101 0.93 31.78 -3.36
C ILE A 101 1.15 31.12 -4.74
N MET A 102 2.12 31.60 -5.50
CA MET A 102 2.46 31.02 -6.80
C MET A 102 2.93 29.57 -6.66
N GLU A 103 3.82 29.30 -5.70
CA GLU A 103 4.32 27.96 -5.41
C GLU A 103 3.21 27.03 -4.90
N TYR A 104 2.33 27.53 -4.01
CA TYR A 104 1.13 26.82 -3.55
C TYR A 104 0.20 26.44 -4.71
N ASN A 105 -0.13 27.40 -5.58
CA ASN A 105 -1.03 27.15 -6.70
C ASN A 105 -0.42 26.23 -7.77
N THR A 106 0.91 26.18 -7.87
CA THR A 106 1.61 25.31 -8.82
C THR A 106 1.79 23.90 -8.26
N GLY A 107 2.01 23.79 -6.95
CA GLY A 107 2.13 22.54 -6.22
C GLY A 107 0.76 21.95 -5.88
N ARG A 108 0.19 21.14 -6.77
CA ARG A 108 -1.09 20.43 -6.52
C ARG A 108 -1.08 19.51 -5.30
N GLU A 109 0.10 19.26 -4.74
CA GLU A 109 0.36 18.30 -3.68
C GLU A 109 0.41 18.96 -2.30
N PHE A 110 0.42 20.31 -2.25
CA PHE A 110 0.48 21.05 -0.99
C PHE A 110 -0.93 21.41 -0.52
N LEU A 111 -1.30 20.95 0.67
CA LEU A 111 -2.48 21.42 1.39
C LEU A 111 -2.23 22.80 2.01
N ALA A 112 -1.01 23.05 2.47
CA ALA A 112 -0.62 24.36 2.99
C ALA A 112 0.89 24.64 2.92
N LEU A 113 1.21 25.94 2.83
CA LEU A 113 2.55 26.49 2.97
C LEU A 113 2.56 27.55 4.08
N ALA A 114 3.55 27.51 4.98
CA ALA A 114 3.71 28.54 5.99
C ALA A 114 5.17 28.91 6.23
N ILE A 115 5.41 30.17 6.59
CA ILE A 115 6.69 30.60 7.16
C ILE A 115 6.49 30.75 8.65
N LEU A 116 7.33 30.05 9.40
CA LEU A 116 7.33 30.03 10.85
C LEU A 116 8.50 30.85 11.36
N GLU A 117 8.21 31.89 12.15
CA GLU A 117 9.22 32.66 12.87
C GLU A 117 9.89 31.77 13.93
N ASN A 118 9.10 30.91 14.55
CA ASN A 118 9.53 29.81 15.38
C ASN A 118 8.54 28.64 15.23
N PRO A 119 8.86 27.43 15.69
CA PRO A 119 8.03 26.24 15.44
C PRO A 119 6.57 26.34 15.92
N ARG A 120 6.25 27.31 16.80
CA ARG A 120 4.90 27.54 17.33
C ARG A 120 4.19 28.74 16.72
N LYS A 121 4.91 29.60 15.99
CA LYS A 121 4.41 30.89 15.52
C LYS A 121 4.66 31.04 14.03
N ALA A 122 3.59 30.91 13.26
CA ALA A 122 3.58 31.27 11.85
C ALA A 122 3.58 32.80 11.68
N ARG A 123 4.48 33.28 10.84
CA ARG A 123 4.55 34.63 10.31
C ARG A 123 3.60 34.83 9.13
N MET A 124 3.47 33.80 8.29
CA MET A 124 2.65 33.79 7.08
C MET A 124 2.13 32.38 6.80
N ARG A 125 0.91 32.26 6.28
CA ARG A 125 0.26 30.98 5.97
C ARG A 125 -0.52 31.12 4.68
N ILE A 126 -0.53 30.05 3.88
CA ILE A 126 -1.33 29.91 2.68
C ILE A 126 -1.89 28.47 2.69
N PRO A 127 -3.21 28.29 2.71
CA PRO A 127 -4.23 29.33 2.84
C PRO A 127 -4.21 29.98 4.24
N ASP A 128 -4.77 31.19 4.39
CA ASP A 128 -4.66 31.99 5.62
C ASP A 128 -5.36 31.32 6.83
N ASP A 129 -6.35 30.47 6.58
CA ASP A 129 -7.14 29.73 7.56
C ASP A 129 -6.47 28.45 8.05
N TRP A 130 -5.37 28.02 7.43
CA TRP A 130 -4.66 26.81 7.82
C TRP A 130 -4.13 26.89 9.26
N LYS A 131 -4.36 25.81 10.01
CA LYS A 131 -3.87 25.63 11.38
C LYS A 131 -3.02 24.37 11.45
N HIS A 132 -1.71 24.55 11.63
CA HIS A 132 -0.81 23.46 11.95
C HIS A 132 -0.85 23.16 13.46
N ASN A 133 -0.52 21.93 13.84
CA ASN A 133 -0.35 21.57 15.24
C ASN A 133 1.02 22.07 15.72
N ALA A 134 1.02 23.17 16.49
CA ALA A 134 2.24 23.80 17.00
C ALA A 134 3.13 22.86 17.84
N ASP A 135 2.54 21.92 18.59
CA ASP A 135 3.31 20.97 19.38
C ASP A 135 3.97 19.89 18.51
N SER A 136 3.27 19.44 17.46
CA SER A 136 3.85 18.54 16.45
C SER A 136 5.03 19.19 15.75
N VAL A 137 4.84 20.40 15.23
CA VAL A 137 5.89 21.15 14.53
C VAL A 137 7.08 21.48 15.44
N ALA A 138 6.82 21.77 16.72
CA ALA A 138 7.89 21.98 17.70
C ALA A 138 8.73 20.72 17.94
N LYS A 139 8.12 19.52 17.92
CA LYS A 139 8.86 18.26 17.99
C LYS A 139 9.70 18.03 16.74
N LEU A 140 9.18 18.35 15.55
CA LEU A 140 9.94 18.24 14.30
C LEU A 140 11.16 19.17 14.30
N ALA A 141 11.01 20.38 14.84
CA ALA A 141 12.09 21.35 14.92
C ALA A 141 13.07 21.09 16.08
N ALA A 142 12.81 20.09 16.93
CA ALA A 142 13.68 19.74 18.04
C ALA A 142 15.06 19.32 17.52
N GLY A 143 16.13 19.87 18.11
CA GLY A 143 17.50 19.66 17.63
C GLY A 143 17.90 20.52 16.42
N ASN A 144 17.02 21.44 15.97
CA ASN A 144 17.26 22.36 14.86
C ASN A 144 17.71 21.69 13.54
N PRO A 145 17.01 20.64 13.08
CA PRO A 145 17.40 19.93 11.86
C PRO A 145 17.29 20.84 10.64
N LYS A 146 18.02 20.47 9.57
CA LYS A 146 17.91 21.19 8.29
C LYS A 146 16.54 20.97 7.65
N PHE A 147 16.00 19.76 7.76
CA PHE A 147 14.65 19.40 7.38
C PHE A 147 14.15 18.23 8.24
N ALA A 148 12.84 18.07 8.37
CA ALA A 148 12.23 16.93 9.07
C ALA A 148 10.82 16.66 8.53
N PHE A 149 10.37 15.41 8.66
CA PHE A 149 9.03 14.95 8.30
C PHE A 149 8.31 14.46 9.56
N SER A 150 7.00 14.67 9.63
CA SER A 150 6.16 14.02 10.63
C SER A 150 5.84 12.59 10.25
N GLU A 151 5.24 11.90 11.20
CA GLU A 151 4.46 10.71 10.92
C GLU A 151 3.26 11.06 10.02
N VAL A 152 2.77 10.06 9.29
CA VAL A 152 1.55 10.20 8.48
C VAL A 152 0.36 10.36 9.40
N TYR A 153 -0.44 11.40 9.16
CA TYR A 153 -1.73 11.60 9.81
C TYR A 153 -2.82 11.80 8.75
N PHE A 154 -4.08 11.83 9.17
CA PHE A 154 -5.20 11.94 8.24
C PHE A 154 -5.99 13.22 8.48
N ILE A 155 -6.30 13.95 7.40
CA ILE A 155 -7.28 15.04 7.39
C ILE A 155 -8.45 14.55 6.53
N GLY A 156 -9.55 14.18 7.19
CA GLY A 156 -10.63 13.45 6.53
C GLY A 156 -10.12 12.09 6.04
N GLU A 157 -10.18 11.86 4.73
CA GLU A 157 -9.70 10.62 4.09
C GLU A 157 -8.31 10.77 3.45
N ALA A 158 -7.76 11.99 3.42
CA ALA A 158 -6.46 12.26 2.80
C ALA A 158 -5.31 12.01 3.79
N PRO A 159 -4.29 11.20 3.42
CA PRO A 159 -3.06 11.09 4.19
C PRO A 159 -2.23 12.36 4.01
N VAL A 160 -1.68 12.86 5.11
CA VAL A 160 -0.94 14.12 5.19
C VAL A 160 0.36 13.90 5.96
N ILE A 161 1.41 14.60 5.55
CA ILE A 161 2.72 14.58 6.21
C ILE A 161 3.17 16.02 6.35
N ASP A 162 3.40 16.45 7.59
CA ASP A 162 4.00 17.75 7.85
C ASP A 162 5.49 17.67 7.51
N PHE A 163 5.97 18.64 6.77
CA PHE A 163 7.37 18.79 6.45
C PHE A 163 7.85 20.18 6.87
N ILE A 164 9.02 20.23 7.51
CA ILE A 164 9.70 21.49 7.83
C ILE A 164 11.05 21.56 7.16
N TYR A 165 11.43 22.77 6.76
CA TYR A 165 12.74 23.09 6.23
C TYR A 165 13.28 24.37 6.86
N ARG A 166 14.50 24.31 7.40
CA ARG A 166 15.12 25.43 8.08
C ARG A 166 15.71 26.43 7.07
N LEU A 167 15.22 27.66 7.14
CA LEU A 167 15.65 28.78 6.30
C LEU A 167 16.92 29.44 6.89
N VAL A 168 17.60 30.21 6.05
CA VAL A 168 18.70 31.07 6.48
C VAL A 168 18.12 32.17 7.38
N GLY A 169 18.66 32.29 8.60
CA GLY A 169 18.14 33.22 9.62
C GLY A 169 17.29 32.59 10.72
N GLY A 170 17.10 31.25 10.70
CA GLY A 170 16.46 30.51 11.79
C GLY A 170 14.94 30.37 11.70
N GLU A 171 14.31 30.99 10.69
CA GLU A 171 12.92 30.73 10.33
C GLU A 171 12.76 29.31 9.76
N TYR A 172 11.53 28.80 9.72
CA TYR A 172 11.20 27.53 9.09
C TYR A 172 10.16 27.74 7.98
N LEU A 173 10.34 27.04 6.88
CA LEU A 173 9.30 26.80 5.90
C LEU A 173 8.57 25.50 6.31
N TYR A 174 7.26 25.58 6.46
CA TYR A 174 6.38 24.47 6.76
C TYR A 174 5.51 24.16 5.53
N ILE A 175 5.34 22.88 5.26
CA ILE A 175 4.54 22.33 4.17
C ILE A 175 3.68 21.21 4.76
N ALA A 176 2.40 21.18 4.41
CA ALA A 176 1.49 20.07 4.65
C ALA A 176 0.75 19.72 3.36
#